data_AF-A0A9Q0SVA3-F1
#
_entry.id   AF-A0A9Q0SVA3-F1
#
_cell.length_a   1.000
_cell.length_b   1.000
_cell.length_c   1.000
_cell.angle_alpha   90.00
_cell.angle_beta   90.00
_cell.angle_gamma   90.00
#
_symmetry.space_group_name_H-M   'P 1'
#
loop_
_entity.id
_entity.type
_entity.pdbx_description
1 polymer ?
#
loop_
_entity_poly.entity_id
_entity_poly.type
_entity_poly.pdbx_seq_one_letter_code
_entity_poly.pdbx_strand_id
1 'polypeptide(L)'
;MQIFVKTLTGKTITLEVESSDTIDNVKAKIQDKMQIFVKTLTGKTITLEVESSDTIDNVKAKIQDKMQIFVKTLTGKTITLEVESSDTIDNVKAKIQDKAPSRRNANLCQDSDWKNHHPGG
;
A
#
# COMPACT_ATOMS: atom_id res chain seq x y z
N MET A 1 -11.35 1.11 13.26
CA MET A 1 -11.68 2.12 12.21
C MET A 1 -10.40 2.78 11.76
N GLN A 2 -10.26 3.14 10.48
CA GLN A 2 -9.10 3.92 10.03
C GLN A 2 -9.48 5.40 9.90
N ILE A 3 -8.60 6.27 10.38
CA ILE A 3 -8.70 7.72 10.22
C ILE A 3 -7.44 8.25 9.53
N PHE A 4 -7.61 9.36 8.80
CA PHE A 4 -6.51 10.01 8.09
C PHE A 4 -6.22 11.36 8.72
N VAL A 5 -5.01 11.52 9.25
CA VAL A 5 -4.55 12.75 9.89
C VAL A 5 -3.56 13.46 8.98
N LYS A 6 -3.89 14.67 8.53
CA LYS A 6 -2.97 15.51 7.76
C LYS A 6 -2.17 16.40 8.72
N THR A 7 -0.86 16.27 8.71
CA THR A 7 0.04 17.11 9.50
C THR A 7 0.17 18.50 8.87
N LEU A 8 0.69 19.47 9.64
CA LEU A 8 1.00 20.81 9.13
C LEU A 8 2.04 20.81 8.00
N THR A 9 2.87 19.75 7.91
CA THR A 9 3.82 19.54 6.81
C THR A 9 3.16 18.96 5.55
N GLY A 10 1.84 18.72 5.56
CA GLY A 10 1.07 18.15 4.46
C GLY A 10 1.15 16.61 4.35
N LYS A 11 1.89 15.94 5.24
CA LYS A 11 1.96 14.49 5.30
C LYS A 11 0.65 13.92 5.84
N THR A 12 0.09 12.91 5.17
CA THR A 12 -1.09 12.18 5.66
C THR A 12 -0.63 10.92 6.38
N ILE A 13 -1.08 10.74 7.62
CA ILE A 13 -0.82 9.57 8.47
C ILE A 13 -2.12 8.78 8.58
N THR A 14 -2.07 7.48 8.32
CA THR A 14 -3.20 6.58 8.55
C THR A 14 -3.10 6.07 9.99
N LEU A 15 -4.18 6.22 10.76
CA LEU A 15 -4.26 5.73 12.14
C LEU A 15 -5.36 4.68 12.26
N GLU A 16 -5.04 3.57 12.91
CA GLU A 16 -6.06 2.63 13.38
C GLU A 16 -6.55 3.05 14.77
N VAL A 17 -7.84 3.29 14.88
CA VAL A 17 -8.50 3.75 16.10
C VAL A 17 -9.71 2.87 16.44
N GLU A 18 -9.97 2.77 17.73
CA GLU A 18 -11.15 2.09 18.29
C GLU A 18 -12.18 3.12 18.77
N SER A 19 -13.45 2.74 18.84
CA SER A 19 -14.52 3.62 19.36
C SER A 19 -14.34 4.01 20.82
N SER A 20 -13.51 3.27 21.56
CA SER A 20 -13.12 3.49 22.95
C SER A 20 -11.94 4.47 23.12
N ASP A 21 -11.21 4.79 22.04
CA ASP A 21 -10.07 5.68 22.11
C ASP A 21 -10.51 7.10 22.48
N THR A 22 -9.84 7.69 23.48
CA THR A 22 -9.96 9.12 23.77
C THR A 22 -9.14 9.95 22.79
N ILE A 23 -9.44 11.23 22.68
CA ILE A 23 -8.63 12.15 21.84
C ILE A 23 -7.17 12.20 22.30
N ASP A 24 -6.90 12.08 23.60
CA ASP A 24 -5.54 12.09 24.11
C ASP A 24 -4.78 10.81 23.72
N ASN A 25 -5.45 9.64 23.74
CA ASN A 25 -4.87 8.40 23.22
C ASN A 25 -4.56 8.51 21.72
N VAL A 26 -5.47 9.11 20.94
CA VAL A 26 -5.26 9.33 19.50
C VAL A 26 -4.06 10.24 19.25
N LYS A 27 -3.89 11.31 20.04
CA LYS A 27 -2.69 12.18 19.94
C LYS A 27 -1.40 11.43 20.23
N ALA A 28 -1.37 10.58 21.26
CA ALA A 28 -0.21 9.74 21.55
C ALA A 28 0.13 8.81 20.37
N LYS A 29 -0.88 8.12 19.81
CA LYS A 29 -0.73 7.28 18.60
C LYS A 29 -0.15 8.04 17.40
N ILE A 30 -0.48 9.33 17.23
CA ILE A 30 0.09 10.18 16.17
C ILE A 30 1.57 10.49 16.43
N GLN A 31 1.95 10.74 17.68
CA GLN A 31 3.33 11.06 18.06
C GLN A 31 4.27 9.87 17.92
N ASP A 32 3.78 8.66 18.22
CA ASP A 32 4.58 7.44 18.16
C ASP A 32 4.78 6.91 16.72
N LYS A 33 3.93 7.33 15.77
CA LYS A 33 4.04 6.91 14.37
C LYS A 33 5.11 7.70 13.61
N MET A 34 6.17 7.01 13.24
CA MET A 34 7.21 7.50 12.33
C MET A 34 7.13 6.77 10.98
N GLN A 35 7.61 7.42 9.92
CA GLN A 35 7.83 6.73 8.64
C GLN A 35 9.29 6.85 8.25
N ILE A 36 9.86 5.75 7.77
CA ILE A 36 11.22 5.70 7.23
C ILE A 36 11.19 5.27 5.76
N PHE A 37 12.23 5.67 5.02
CA PHE A 37 12.41 5.31 3.62
C PHE A 37 13.62 4.40 3.48
N VAL A 38 13.37 3.16 3.05
CA VAL A 38 14.41 2.14 2.90
C VAL A 38 14.71 1.97 1.42
N LYS A 39 15.96 2.22 1.02
CA LYS A 39 16.42 1.88 -0.32
C LYS A 39 16.93 0.44 -0.32
N THR A 40 16.28 -0.40 -1.11
CA THR A 40 16.66 -1.79 -1.32
C THR A 40 17.90 -1.92 -2.22
N LEU A 41 18.53 -3.09 -2.23
CA LEU A 41 19.69 -3.39 -3.09
C LEU A 41 19.37 -3.26 -4.59
N THR A 42 18.09 -3.38 -4.98
CA THR A 42 17.63 -3.17 -6.36
C THR A 42 17.43 -1.69 -6.71
N GLY A 43 17.71 -0.77 -5.78
CA GLY A 43 17.55 0.67 -5.95
C GLY A 43 16.13 1.19 -5.71
N LYS A 44 15.16 0.30 -5.40
CA LYS A 44 13.77 0.67 -5.08
C LYS A 44 13.66 1.23 -3.66
N THR A 45 12.96 2.35 -3.51
CA THR A 45 12.60 2.92 -2.19
C THR A 45 11.27 2.35 -1.70
N ILE A 46 11.25 1.83 -0.48
CA ILE A 46 10.06 1.36 0.23
C ILE A 46 9.78 2.30 1.41
N THR A 47 8.53 2.71 1.58
CA THR A 47 8.09 3.46 2.77
C THR A 47 7.64 2.50 3.84
N LEU A 48 8.17 2.63 5.07
CA LEU A 48 7.81 1.77 6.19
C LEU A 48 7.24 2.61 7.33
N GLU A 49 6.15 2.14 7.95
CA GLU A 49 5.65 2.70 9.21
C GLU A 49 6.34 1.99 10.36
N VAL A 50 6.92 2.78 11.27
CA VAL A 50 7.68 2.28 12.43
C VAL A 50 7.28 3.05 13.67
N GLU A 51 7.46 2.40 14.81
CA GLU A 51 7.26 2.97 16.14
C GLU A 51 8.63 3.19 16.81
N SER A 52 8.69 4.13 17.75
CA SER A 52 9.91 4.39 18.52
C SER A 52 10.37 3.19 19.36
N SER A 53 9.45 2.26 19.64
CA SER A 53 9.66 1.00 20.35
C SER A 53 10.19 -0.14 19.46
N ASP A 54 10.16 0.00 18.14
CA ASP A 54 10.60 -1.06 17.22
C ASP A 54 12.11 -1.30 17.34
N THR A 55 12.50 -2.56 17.51
CA THR A 55 13.90 -2.97 17.40
C THR A 55 14.33 -3.04 15.94
N ILE A 56 15.65 -3.06 15.69
CA ILE A 56 16.18 -3.25 14.33
C ILE A 56 15.69 -4.56 13.70
N ASP A 57 15.55 -5.62 14.49
CA ASP A 57 15.07 -6.91 13.99
C ASP A 57 13.57 -6.86 13.63
N ASN A 58 12.75 -6.14 14.40
CA ASN A 58 11.37 -5.86 14.03
C ASN A 58 11.29 -5.09 12.71
N VAL A 59 12.13 -4.07 12.53
CA VAL A 59 12.18 -3.29 11.29
C VAL A 59 12.61 -4.16 10.10
N LYS A 60 13.60 -5.05 10.27
CA LYS A 60 14.01 -6.00 9.22
C LYS A 60 12.87 -6.93 8.81
N ALA A 61 12.13 -7.47 9.77
CA ALA A 61 10.96 -8.32 9.49
C ALA A 61 9.91 -7.54 8.69
N LYS A 62 9.56 -6.33 9.15
CA LYS A 62 8.63 -5.42 8.44
C LYS A 62 9.09 -5.10 7.00
N ILE A 63 10.40 -5.05 6.72
CA ILE A 63 10.92 -4.86 5.36
C ILE A 63 10.75 -6.13 4.51
N GLN A 64 11.01 -7.31 5.09
CA GLN A 64 10.88 -8.59 4.39
C GLN A 64 9.43 -8.91 4.02
N ASP A 65 8.50 -8.59 4.91
CA ASP A 65 7.06 -8.80 4.68
C ASP A 65 6.50 -7.85 3.61
N LYS A 66 7.16 -6.70 3.40
CA LYS A 66 6.67 -5.65 2.52
C LYS A 66 7.03 -5.90 1.04
N MET A 67 6.30 -6.83 0.42
CA MET A 67 6.39 -7.08 -1.02
C MET A 67 5.55 -6.07 -1.80
N GLN A 68 6.12 -5.53 -2.88
CA GLN A 68 5.44 -4.57 -3.73
C GLN A 68 5.67 -4.86 -5.21
N ILE A 69 4.59 -4.84 -5.98
CA ILE A 69 4.60 -4.96 -7.45
C ILE A 69 4.22 -3.63 -8.10
N PHE A 70 4.67 -3.44 -9.35
CA PHE A 70 4.35 -2.28 -10.16
C PHE A 70 3.49 -2.71 -11.35
N VAL A 71 2.29 -2.15 -11.44
CA VAL A 71 1.36 -2.43 -12.52
C VAL A 71 1.31 -1.22 -13.44
N LYS A 72 1.71 -1.39 -14.69
CA LYS A 72 1.61 -0.36 -15.73
C LYS A 72 0.24 -0.47 -16.39
N THR A 73 -0.58 0.56 -16.28
CA THR A 73 -1.88 0.60 -16.96
C THR A 73 -1.71 0.91 -18.45
N LEU A 74 -2.74 0.60 -19.25
CA LEU A 74 -2.79 0.96 -20.67
C LEU A 74 -2.69 2.47 -20.92
N THR A 75 -3.00 3.30 -19.92
CA THR A 75 -2.81 4.76 -19.98
C THR A 75 -1.36 5.19 -19.70
N GLY A 76 -0.43 4.25 -19.53
CA GLY A 76 0.97 4.52 -19.20
C GLY A 76 1.24 4.88 -17.74
N LYS A 77 0.22 4.85 -16.85
CA LYS A 77 0.39 5.17 -15.42
C LYS A 77 0.89 3.92 -14.68
N THR A 78 1.95 4.06 -13.90
CA THR A 78 2.43 3.01 -12.99
C THR A 78 1.72 3.12 -11.64
N ILE A 79 1.12 2.02 -11.18
CA ILE A 79 0.48 1.90 -9.87
C ILE A 79 1.36 0.97 -9.01
N THR A 80 1.65 1.40 -7.77
CA THR A 80 2.36 0.57 -6.78
C THR A 80 1.35 -0.17 -5.91
N LEU A 81 1.44 -1.49 -5.87
CA LEU A 81 0.60 -2.36 -5.04
C LEU A 81 1.46 -3.06 -4.01
N GLU A 82 0.98 -3.04 -2.76
CA GLU A 82 1.47 -3.89 -1.69
C GLU A 82 0.71 -5.21 -1.79
N VAL A 83 1.45 -6.31 -1.85
CA VAL A 83 0.90 -7.66 -2.05
C VAL A 83 1.52 -8.62 -1.05
N GLU A 84 0.79 -9.67 -0.74
CA GLU A 84 1.28 -10.79 0.06
C GLU A 84 1.51 -12.01 -0.84
N SER A 85 2.39 -12.93 -0.44
CA SER A 85 2.61 -14.18 -1.18
C SER A 85 1.36 -15.07 -1.23
N SER A 86 0.40 -14.83 -0.36
CA SER A 86 -0.93 -15.46 -0.29
C SER A 86 -1.96 -14.87 -1.26
N ASP A 87 -1.71 -13.68 -1.82
CA ASP A 87 -2.67 -13.01 -2.70
C ASP A 87 -2.90 -13.80 -3.99
N THR A 88 -4.15 -14.06 -4.32
CA THR A 88 -4.53 -14.58 -5.63
C THR A 88 -4.52 -13.46 -6.68
N ILE A 89 -4.45 -13.83 -7.97
CA ILE A 89 -4.53 -12.85 -9.06
C ILE A 89 -5.84 -12.06 -9.03
N ASP A 90 -6.95 -12.68 -8.61
CA ASP A 90 -8.23 -11.98 -8.50
C ASP A 90 -8.23 -10.95 -7.35
N ASN A 91 -7.58 -11.27 -6.22
CA ASN A 91 -7.35 -10.29 -5.15
C ASN A 91 -6.50 -9.10 -5.64
N VAL A 92 -5.44 -9.37 -6.41
CA VAL A 92 -4.59 -8.32 -6.97
C VAL A 92 -5.37 -7.43 -7.94
N LYS A 93 -6.26 -8.00 -8.78
CA LYS A 93 -7.13 -7.23 -9.67
C LYS A 93 -8.07 -6.30 -8.90
N ALA A 94 -8.68 -6.77 -7.80
CA ALA A 94 -9.52 -5.93 -6.95
C ALA A 94 -8.70 -4.75 -6.36
N LYS A 95 -7.51 -5.02 -5.82
CA LYS A 95 -6.59 -3.98 -5.30
C LYS A 95 -6.21 -2.94 -6.36
N ILE A 96 -6.07 -3.34 -7.63
CA ILE A 96 -5.81 -2.42 -8.76
C ILE A 96 -7.01 -1.49 -9.00
N GLN A 97 -8.24 -2.02 -8.97
CA GLN A 97 -9.45 -1.23 -9.20
C GLN A 97 -9.63 -0.15 -8.14
N ASP A 98 -9.37 -0.46 -6.87
CA ASP A 98 -9.47 0.49 -5.76
C ASP A 98 -8.44 1.63 -5.86
N LYS A 99 -7.23 1.34 -6.36
CA LYS A 99 -6.14 2.33 -6.52
C LYS A 99 -6.16 3.07 -7.85
N ALA A 100 -6.84 2.54 -8.87
CA ALA A 100 -6.98 3.21 -10.14
C ALA A 100 -7.96 4.38 -10.00
N PRO A 101 -7.66 5.57 -10.55
CA PRO A 101 -8.62 6.67 -10.55
C PRO A 101 -9.87 6.21 -11.30
N SER A 102 -11.03 6.37 -10.66
CA SER A 102 -12.33 5.94 -11.18
C SER A 102 -12.53 6.48 -12.59
N ARG A 103 -12.38 5.63 -13.61
CA ARG A 103 -13.07 5.86 -14.86
C ARG A 103 -14.53 5.62 -14.55
N ARG A 104 -15.35 6.67 -14.68
CA ARG A 104 -16.80 6.56 -14.81
C ARG A 104 -17.11 5.74 -16.07
N ASN A 105 -16.99 4.43 -15.98
CA ASN A 105 -17.68 3.46 -16.81
C ASN A 105 -17.49 2.08 -16.14
N ALA A 106 -18.46 1.71 -15.31
CA ALA A 106 -18.62 0.34 -14.87
C ALA A 106 -18.94 -0.49 -16.12
N ASN A 107 -17.93 -1.13 -16.72
CA ASN A 107 -18.08 -2.25 -17.68
C ASN A 107 -16.74 -2.91 -18.11
N LEU A 108 -15.56 -2.48 -17.64
CA LEU A 108 -14.28 -3.06 -18.12
C LEU A 108 -13.74 -4.24 -17.30
N CYS A 109 -14.59 -4.98 -16.60
CA CYS A 109 -14.18 -6.18 -15.86
C CYS A 109 -14.99 -7.44 -16.20
N GLN A 110 -15.62 -7.47 -17.38
CA GLN A 110 -16.15 -8.71 -17.96
C GLN A 110 -15.36 -9.22 -19.18
N ASP A 111 -14.24 -8.59 -19.54
CA ASP A 111 -13.44 -9.11 -20.64
C ASP A 111 -12.51 -10.22 -20.14
N SER A 112 -12.92 -11.44 -20.47
CA SER A 112 -12.22 -12.72 -20.45
C SER A 112 -10.86 -12.73 -21.19
N ASP A 113 -10.36 -11.58 -21.63
CA ASP A 113 -9.24 -11.41 -22.58
C ASP A 113 -7.85 -11.35 -21.95
N TRP A 114 -7.70 -11.78 -20.69
CA TRP A 114 -6.38 -12.07 -20.13
C TRP A 114 -5.77 -13.37 -20.70
N LYS A 115 -6.58 -14.26 -21.31
CA LYS A 115 -6.12 -15.62 -21.63
C LYS A 115 -5.26 -15.77 -22.88
N ASN A 116 -5.15 -14.78 -23.76
CA ASN A 116 -4.40 -14.97 -24.99
C ASN A 116 -3.49 -13.78 -25.25
N HIS A 117 -2.21 -13.91 -24.92
CA HIS A 117 -1.09 -13.35 -25.69
C HIS A 117 0.19 -14.07 -25.24
N HIS A 118 0.41 -15.27 -25.78
CA HIS A 118 1.75 -15.82 -25.91
C HIS A 118 2.41 -15.18 -27.13
N PRO A 119 3.56 -14.49 -27.01
CA PRO A 119 4.40 -14.26 -28.17
C PRO A 119 5.39 -15.42 -28.27
N GLY A 120 5.27 -16.25 -29.30
CA GLY A 120 6.30 -17.25 -29.59
C GLY A 120 5.92 -18.22 -30.70
N GLY A 121 6.65 -18.15 -31.81
CA GLY A 121 6.76 -19.19 -32.83
C GLY A 121 6.24 -18.78 -34.20
#